data_AF-A0A5A9FAN6-F1
#
_entry.id   AF-A0A5A9FAN6-F1
#
_cell.length_a   1.000
_cell.length_b   1.000
_cell.length_c   1.000
_cell.angle_alpha   90.00
_cell.angle_beta   90.00
_cell.angle_gamma   90.00
#
_symmetry.space_group_name_H-M   'P 1'
#
loop_
_entity.id
_entity.type
_entity.pdbx_description
1 polymer ?
#
loop_
_entity_poly.entity_id
_entity_poly.type
_entity_poly.pdbx_seq_one_letter_code
_entity_poly.pdbx_strand_id
1 'polypeptide(L)'
;MAQTIRQLRARNIVLEAEVERLKAALAVKEPKRPTRAGLTPKQRLLLDFIVRYQSEHRGVSPSFDEMAHAIGLASKSGVHRLIEGLVERGALERLPNQARALQVVTGPSHGDANG
;
A
#
# COMPACT_ATOMS: atom_id res chain seq x y z
N MET A 1 32.50 -0.12 -42.31
CA MET A 1 32.51 -0.97 -41.09
C MET A 1 32.26 -0.20 -39.79
N ALA A 2 32.86 0.98 -39.55
CA ALA A 2 32.66 1.76 -38.32
C ALA A 2 31.22 2.32 -38.10
N GLN A 3 30.42 2.45 -39.16
CA GLN A 3 29.03 2.90 -39.09
C GLN A 3 28.11 1.82 -38.50
N THR A 4 28.35 0.55 -38.86
CA THR A 4 27.57 -0.62 -38.43
C THR A 4 27.76 -0.92 -36.95
N ILE A 5 28.98 -0.82 -36.41
CA ILE A 5 29.26 -1.04 -34.98
C ILE A 5 28.62 0.04 -34.10
N ARG A 6 28.59 1.30 -34.57
CA ARG A 6 27.88 2.39 -33.88
C ARG A 6 26.36 2.18 -33.88
N GLN A 7 25.79 1.75 -35.00
CA GLN A 7 24.36 1.42 -35.09
C GLN A 7 23.97 0.26 -34.16
N LEU A 8 24.77 -0.80 -34.09
CA LEU A 8 24.50 -1.94 -33.22
C LEU A 8 24.61 -1.59 -31.73
N ARG A 9 25.60 -0.76 -31.33
CA ARG A 9 25.71 -0.27 -29.95
C ARG A 9 24.53 0.62 -29.54
N ALA A 10 24.09 1.53 -30.41
CA ALA A 10 22.93 2.37 -30.15
C ALA A 10 21.65 1.54 -29.98
N ARG A 11 21.47 0.49 -30.79
CA ARG A 11 20.33 -0.42 -30.69
C ARG A 11 20.36 -1.27 -29.41
N ASN A 12 21.55 -1.64 -28.93
CA ASN A 12 21.72 -2.36 -27.66
C ASN A 12 21.31 -1.49 -26.47
N ILE A 13 21.73 -0.22 -26.44
CA ILE A 13 21.37 0.74 -25.37
C ILE A 13 19.84 0.93 -25.26
N VAL A 14 19.14 1.04 -26.40
CA VAL A 14 17.68 1.20 -26.40
C VAL A 14 16.98 -0.08 -25.89
N LEU A 15 17.46 -1.25 -26.31
CA LEU A 15 16.91 -2.53 -25.85
C LEU A 15 17.19 -2.75 -24.36
N GLU A 16 18.38 -2.42 -23.87
CA GLU A 16 18.72 -2.50 -22.45
C GLU A 16 17.85 -1.57 -21.61
N ALA A 17 17.61 -0.33 -22.07
CA ALA A 17 16.72 0.61 -21.40
C ALA A 17 15.26 0.10 -21.37
N GLU A 18 14.79 -0.51 -22.45
CA GLU A 18 13.44 -1.08 -22.51
C GLU A 18 13.31 -2.32 -21.61
N VAL A 19 14.33 -3.17 -21.56
CA VAL A 19 14.38 -4.31 -20.64
C VAL A 19 14.36 -3.84 -19.19
N GLU A 20 15.09 -2.79 -18.84
CA GLU A 20 15.05 -2.23 -17.48
C GLU A 20 13.70 -1.59 -17.15
N ARG A 21 13.04 -0.93 -18.11
CA ARG A 21 11.66 -0.45 -17.95
C ARG A 21 10.67 -1.59 -17.73
N LEU A 22 10.77 -2.67 -18.51
CA LEU A 22 9.90 -3.84 -18.40
C LEU A 22 10.16 -4.61 -17.10
N LYS A 23 11.41 -4.75 -16.67
CA LYS A 23 11.75 -5.30 -15.35
C LYS A 23 11.22 -4.42 -14.22
N ALA A 24 11.29 -3.09 -14.35
CA ALA A 24 10.70 -2.18 -13.37
C ALA A 24 9.18 -2.31 -13.31
N ALA A 25 8.51 -2.49 -14.45
CA ALA A 25 7.07 -2.77 -14.51
C ALA A 25 6.69 -4.13 -13.91
N LEU A 26 7.51 -5.16 -14.12
CA LEU A 26 7.36 -6.49 -13.48
C LEU A 26 7.76 -6.52 -12.00
N ALA A 27 8.62 -5.60 -11.55
CA ALA A 27 9.03 -5.46 -10.15
C ALA A 27 7.98 -4.75 -9.29
N VAL A 28 6.90 -4.22 -9.89
CA VAL A 28 5.71 -3.80 -9.16
C VAL A 28 5.05 -5.06 -8.60
N LYS A 29 5.34 -5.34 -7.32
CA LYS A 29 4.72 -6.40 -6.52
C LYS A 29 3.21 -6.30 -6.71
N GLU A 30 2.58 -7.29 -7.36
CA GLU A 30 1.14 -7.28 -7.62
C GLU A 30 0.40 -6.90 -6.34
N PRO A 31 -0.47 -5.88 -6.35
CA PRO A 31 -1.20 -5.50 -5.16
C PRO A 31 -2.04 -6.70 -4.72
N LYS A 32 -1.69 -7.25 -3.56
CA LYS A 32 -2.45 -8.35 -2.96
C LYS A 32 -3.87 -7.85 -2.80
N ARG A 33 -4.82 -8.42 -3.56
CA ARG A 33 -6.23 -7.98 -3.57
C ARG A 33 -6.68 -7.79 -2.12
N PRO A 34 -7.11 -6.59 -1.70
CA PRO A 34 -7.56 -6.34 -0.34
C PRO A 34 -8.74 -7.25 -0.05
N THR A 35 -8.48 -8.31 0.69
CA THR A 35 -9.54 -9.15 1.23
C THR A 35 -9.54 -8.91 2.73
N ARG A 36 -10.71 -8.58 3.28
CA ARG A 36 -10.91 -8.53 4.74
C ARG A 36 -10.73 -9.92 5.39
N ALA A 37 -10.60 -10.97 4.58
CA ALA A 37 -10.28 -12.33 5.00
C ALA A 37 -8.84 -12.40 5.52
N GLY A 38 -8.64 -13.00 6.70
CA GLY A 38 -7.32 -13.21 7.29
C GLY A 38 -6.77 -12.07 8.14
N LEU A 39 -7.51 -10.99 8.38
CA LEU A 39 -7.14 -9.99 9.40
C LEU A 39 -7.35 -10.57 10.81
N THR A 40 -6.39 -10.34 11.71
CA THR A 40 -6.60 -10.65 13.13
C THR A 40 -7.67 -9.72 13.72
N PRO A 41 -8.30 -10.08 14.85
CA PRO A 41 -9.30 -9.22 15.49
C PRO A 41 -8.79 -7.81 15.77
N LYS A 42 -7.55 -7.66 16.27
CA LYS A 42 -6.94 -6.34 16.53
C LYS A 42 -6.65 -5.56 15.24
N GLN A 43 -6.24 -6.23 14.16
CA GLN A 43 -6.04 -5.57 12.87
C GLN A 43 -7.36 -5.06 12.29
N ARG A 44 -8.44 -5.84 12.39
CA ARG A 44 -9.78 -5.42 11.97
C ARG A 44 -10.25 -4.20 12.77
N LEU A 45 -10.15 -4.25 14.10
CA LEU A 45 -10.51 -3.12 14.96
C LEU A 45 -9.74 -1.85 14.61
N LEU A 46 -8.43 -1.97 14.36
CA LEU A 46 -7.61 -0.83 13.95
C LEU A 46 -8.05 -0.26 12.60
N LEU A 47 -8.30 -1.13 11.62
CA LEU A 47 -8.75 -0.73 10.29
C LEU A 47 -10.11 -0.01 10.36
N ASP A 48 -11.07 -0.57 11.10
CA ASP A 48 -12.41 0.01 11.27
C ASP A 48 -12.33 1.37 11.96
N PHE A 49 -11.44 1.53 12.95
CA PHE A 49 -11.20 2.81 13.59
C PHE A 49 -10.61 3.84 12.62
N ILE A 50 -9.60 3.48 11.82
CA ILE A 50 -9.00 4.38 10.83
C ILE A 50 -10.05 4.85 9.82
N VAL A 51 -10.86 3.93 9.28
CA VAL A 51 -11.94 4.25 8.33
C VAL A 51 -12.93 5.24 8.93
N ARG A 52 -13.40 4.97 10.16
CA ARG A 52 -14.34 5.84 10.86
C ARG A 52 -13.74 7.21 11.10
N TYR A 53 -12.51 7.27 11.63
CA TYR A 53 -11.83 8.52 11.92
C TYR A 53 -11.66 9.37 10.65
N GLN A 54 -11.23 8.76 9.54
CA GLN A 54 -11.10 9.46 8.26
C GLN A 54 -12.45 9.99 7.77
N SER A 55 -13.54 9.23 7.92
CA SER A 55 -14.89 9.70 7.56
C SER A 55 -15.32 10.91 8.38
N GLU A 56 -14.99 10.95 9.66
CA GLU A 56 -15.34 12.04 10.58
C GLU A 56 -14.43 13.27 10.39
N HIS A 57 -13.18 13.07 9.99
CA HIS A 57 -12.13 14.10 9.94
C HIS A 57 -11.69 14.44 8.50
N ARG A 58 -12.61 14.36 7.53
CA ARG A 58 -12.39 14.78 6.13
C ARG A 58 -11.17 14.11 5.46
N GLY A 59 -10.98 12.81 5.71
CA GLY A 59 -9.89 12.00 5.15
C GLY A 59 -8.58 12.08 5.94
N VAL A 60 -8.51 12.85 7.03
CA VAL A 60 -7.32 12.90 7.89
C VAL A 60 -7.18 11.57 8.64
N SER A 61 -5.97 11.00 8.62
CA SER A 61 -5.67 9.77 9.35
C SER A 61 -5.39 10.05 10.83
N PRO A 62 -5.80 9.16 11.76
CA PRO A 62 -5.51 9.31 13.17
C PRO A 62 -4.00 9.20 13.45
N SER A 63 -3.56 9.79 14.55
CA SER A 63 -2.21 9.62 15.08
C SER A 63 -2.00 8.23 15.68
N PHE A 64 -0.73 7.86 15.87
CA PHE A 64 -0.37 6.60 16.54
C PHE A 64 -0.87 6.53 17.98
N ASP A 65 -0.95 7.67 18.68
CA ASP A 65 -1.49 7.74 20.04
C ASP A 65 -3.00 7.50 20.06
N GLU A 66 -3.76 8.16 19.18
CA GLU A 66 -5.21 7.95 19.04
C GLU A 66 -5.53 6.50 18.67
N MET A 67 -4.78 5.94 17.72
CA MET A 67 -4.90 4.53 17.35
C MET A 67 -4.61 3.61 18.53
N ALA A 68 -3.52 3.84 19.28
CA ALA A 68 -3.19 3.00 20.43
C ALA A 68 -4.30 3.04 21.48
N HIS A 69 -4.81 4.23 21.79
CA HIS A 69 -5.90 4.42 22.75
C HIS A 69 -7.18 3.73 22.29
N ALA A 70 -7.57 3.89 21.03
CA ALA A 70 -8.82 3.34 20.48
C ALA A 70 -8.91 1.81 20.52
N ILE A 71 -7.77 1.10 20.38
CA ILE A 71 -7.73 -0.37 20.39
C ILE A 71 -7.06 -0.96 21.64
N GLY A 72 -6.85 -0.15 22.69
CA GLY A 72 -6.32 -0.60 23.98
C GLY A 72 -4.89 -1.13 23.91
N LEU A 73 -4.01 -0.49 23.15
CA LEU A 73 -2.57 -0.80 23.13
C LEU A 73 -1.79 0.13 24.05
N ALA A 74 -0.83 -0.45 24.77
CA ALA A 74 0.07 0.30 25.65
C ALA A 74 1.18 1.07 24.92
N SER A 75 1.41 0.81 23.62
CA SER A 75 2.54 1.41 22.90
C SER A 75 2.29 1.67 21.41
N LYS A 76 2.95 2.72 20.90
CA LYS A 76 3.00 3.09 19.48
C LYS A 76 3.61 2.00 18.61
N SER A 77 4.59 1.27 19.14
CA SER A 77 5.23 0.15 18.43
C SER A 77 4.24 -0.98 18.15
N GLY A 78 3.27 -1.22 19.05
CA GLY A 78 2.17 -2.16 18.79
C GLY A 78 1.30 -1.73 17.61
N VAL A 79 0.96 -0.44 17.53
CA VAL A 79 0.22 0.13 16.39
C VAL A 79 1.02 -0.01 15.10
N HIS A 80 2.33 0.28 15.12
CA HIS A 80 3.18 0.15 13.94
C HIS A 80 3.14 -1.26 13.35
N ARG A 81 3.27 -2.29 14.20
CA ARG A 81 3.23 -3.70 13.78
C ARG A 81 1.88 -4.08 13.18
N LEU A 82 0.78 -3.57 13.72
CA LEU A 82 -0.54 -3.82 13.16
C LEU A 82 -0.72 -3.14 11.80
N ILE A 83 -0.23 -1.91 11.64
CA ILE A 83 -0.24 -1.19 10.36
C ILE A 83 0.60 -1.93 9.32
N GLU A 84 1.81 -2.38 9.66
CA GLU A 84 2.65 -3.17 8.74
C GLU A 84 1.93 -4.43 8.28
N GLY A 85 1.31 -5.17 9.21
CA GLY A 85 0.54 -6.36 8.86
C GLY A 85 -0.71 -6.06 8.02
N LEU A 86 -1.33 -4.88 8.18
CA LEU A 86 -2.43 -4.43 7.31
C LEU A 86 -1.92 -4.08 5.90
N VAL A 87 -0.76 -3.43 5.79
CA VAL A 87 -0.11 -3.09 4.52
C VAL A 87 0.32 -4.33 3.75
N GLU A 88 0.96 -5.29 4.42
CA GLU A 88 1.37 -6.56 3.82
C GLU A 88 0.19 -7.39 3.29
N ARG A 89 -0.99 -7.20 3.88
CA ARG A 89 -2.25 -7.86 3.48
C ARG A 89 -3.03 -7.06 2.43
N GLY A 90 -2.52 -5.90 2.04
CA GLY A 90 -3.14 -5.02 1.06
C GLY A 90 -4.34 -4.25 1.58
N ALA A 91 -4.63 -4.25 2.89
CA ALA A 91 -5.77 -3.52 3.47
C ALA A 91 -5.48 -2.03 3.68
N LEU A 92 -4.20 -1.65 3.82
CA LEU A 92 -3.73 -0.27 3.91
C LEU A 92 -2.59 -0.06 2.92
N GLU A 93 -2.40 1.16 2.47
CA GLU A 93 -1.23 1.61 1.73
C GLU A 93 -0.61 2.82 2.45
N ARG A 94 0.72 2.85 2.52
CA ARG A 94 1.45 4.02 3.03
C ARG A 94 1.78 4.92 1.86
N LEU A 95 1.34 6.18 1.92
CA LEU A 95 1.66 7.14 0.88
C LEU A 95 3.09 7.70 1.09
N PRO A 96 3.95 7.67 0.06
CA PRO A 96 5.31 8.19 0.16
C PRO A 96 5.31 9.69 0.42
N ASN A 97 6.33 10.17 1.13
CA ASN A 97 6.58 11.60 1.43
C ASN A 97 5.56 12.30 2.34
N GLN A 98 4.68 11.57 3.02
CA GLN A 98 3.75 12.15 3.98
C GLN A 98 3.74 11.36 5.29
N ALA A 99 4.21 11.99 6.37
CA ALA A 99 4.02 11.45 7.70
C ALA A 99 2.52 11.34 7.98
N ARG A 100 2.04 10.14 8.40
CA ARG A 100 0.63 9.82 8.71
C ARG A 100 -0.31 9.64 7.51
N ALA A 101 0.17 9.59 6.28
CA ALA A 101 -0.71 9.35 5.15
C ALA A 101 -0.96 7.84 4.94
N LEU A 102 -2.02 7.34 5.59
CA LEU A 102 -2.54 5.99 5.39
C LEU A 102 -3.72 6.06 4.43
N GLN A 103 -3.66 5.31 3.34
CA GLN A 103 -4.79 5.12 2.43
C GLN A 103 -5.44 3.77 2.74
N VAL A 104 -6.75 3.78 2.97
CA VAL A 104 -7.52 2.55 3.07
C VAL A 104 -7.75 2.01 1.67
N VAL A 105 -7.30 0.78 1.42
CA VAL A 105 -7.46 0.15 0.11
C VAL A 105 -8.80 -0.58 0.12
N THR A 106 -9.81 0.00 -0.52
CA THR A 106 -11.04 -0.71 -0.87
C THR A 106 -10.80 -1.48 -2.15
N GLY A 107 -10.77 -2.80 -2.08
CA GLY A 107 -10.89 -3.60 -3.30
C GLY A 107 -12.28 -3.41 -3.88
N PRO A 108 -12.49 -3.83 -5.14
CA PRO A 108 -13.83 -4.20 -5.56
C PRO A 108 -14.25 -5.40 -4.70
N SER A 109 -14.83 -5.13 -3.53
CA SER A 109 -15.60 -6.10 -2.79
C SER A 109 -16.68 -6.56 -3.75
N HIS A 110 -16.63 -7.83 -4.13
CA HIS A 110 -17.77 -8.50 -4.70
C HIS A 110 -18.91 -8.37 -3.67
N GLY A 111 -19.90 -7.49 -3.94
CA GLY A 111 -21.16 -7.47 -3.22
C GLY A 111 -21.41 -6.32 -2.24
N ASP A 112 -21.21 -5.06 -2.65
CA ASP A 112 -22.09 -3.97 -2.20
C ASP A 112 -23.13 -3.72 -3.31
N ALA A 113 -24.00 -4.72 -3.50
CA ALA A 113 -25.23 -4.63 -4.29
C ALA A 113 -26.38 -5.09 -3.39
N ASN A 114 -26.64 -4.32 -2.33
CA ASN A 114 -27.95 -4.34 -1.68
C ASN A 114 -28.16 -3.00 -0.95
N GLY A 115 -29.17 -2.24 -1.38
CA GLY A 115 -29.53 -0.91 -0.92
C GLY A 115 -29.97 -0.03 -2.07
#